data_AF-A0A966QZL5-F1
#
_entry.id   AF-A0A966QZL5-F1
#
_cell.length_a   1.000
_cell.length_b   1.000
_cell.length_c   1.000
_cell.angle_alpha   90.00
_cell.angle_beta   90.00
_cell.angle_gamma   90.00
#
_symmetry.space_group_name_H-M   'P 1'
#
loop_
_entity.id
_entity.type
_entity.pdbx_description
1 polymer ?
#
loop_
_entity_poly.entity_id
_entity_poly.type
_entity_poly.pdbx_seq_one_letter_code
_entity_poly.pdbx_strand_id
1 'polypeptide(L)'
;MAHYAFLDTNNVVTEVIVGIDETELIEGLAPEEWYGNFRNQTCVRTSYNHRIRKQYAGIGYTYDAVNDVFICPQPYGSWTLDENFDWQPPTPMPTDGKRYVWFEPNRQ
;
A
#
# COMPACT_ATOMS: atom_id res chain seq x y z
N MET A 1 -10.00 -6.96 -14.27
CA MET A 1 -8.86 -6.01 -14.31
C MET A 1 -8.38 -5.84 -12.88
N ALA A 2 -7.18 -6.32 -12.60
CA ALA A 2 -6.59 -6.28 -11.27
C ALA A 2 -5.44 -5.27 -11.23
N HIS A 3 -5.09 -4.81 -10.03
CA HIS A 3 -3.95 -3.92 -9.82
C HIS A 3 -2.81 -4.70 -9.15
N TYR A 4 -1.58 -4.36 -9.50
CA TYR A 4 -0.38 -5.03 -9.01
C TYR A 4 0.64 -4.00 -8.58
N ALA A 5 1.23 -4.18 -7.41
CA ALA A 5 2.25 -3.32 -6.83
C ALA A 5 3.60 -4.04 -6.86
N PHE A 6 4.61 -3.36 -7.39
CA PHE A 6 5.99 -3.81 -7.36
C PHE A 6 6.70 -3.27 -6.12
N LEU A 7 7.41 -4.15 -5.41
CA LEU A 7 8.07 -3.85 -4.16
C LEU A 7 9.58 -3.87 -4.32
N ASP A 8 10.28 -2.91 -3.72
CA ASP A 8 11.74 -2.95 -3.62
C ASP A 8 12.23 -3.98 -2.59
N THR A 9 13.55 -4.01 -2.38
CA THR A 9 14.21 -4.88 -1.39
C THR A 9 13.81 -4.61 0.06
N ASN A 10 13.19 -3.47 0.35
CA ASN A 10 12.69 -3.07 1.68
C ASN A 10 11.18 -3.30 1.81
N ASN A 11 10.55 -4.00 0.85
CA ASN A 11 9.10 -4.14 0.73
C ASN A 11 8.36 -2.82 0.51
N VAL A 12 9.02 -1.79 -0.04
CA VAL A 12 8.40 -0.52 -0.37
C VAL A 12 7.88 -0.54 -1.80
N VAL A 13 6.63 -0.15 -1.99
CA VAL A 13 5.97 -0.06 -3.30
C VAL A 13 6.63 1.02 -4.14
N THR A 14 7.25 0.63 -5.25
CA THR A 14 7.90 1.54 -6.18
C THR A 14 7.01 1.91 -7.36
N GLU A 15 6.15 1.00 -7.79
CA GLU A 15 5.30 1.17 -8.96
C GLU A 15 4.00 0.37 -8.78
N VAL A 16 2.89 0.86 -9.35
CA VAL A 16 1.61 0.16 -9.38
C VAL A 16 1.09 0.14 -10.81
N ILE A 17 0.76 -1.05 -11.31
CA ILE A 17 0.25 -1.27 -12.66
C ILE A 17 -1.14 -1.87 -12.64
N VAL A 18 -1.87 -1.67 -13.74
CA VAL A 18 -3.12 -2.39 -14.01
C VAL A 18 -2.79 -3.57 -14.92
N GLY A 19 -3.16 -4.77 -14.49
CA GLY A 19 -2.92 -6.00 -15.23
C GLY A 19 -4.20 -6.78 -15.50
N ILE A 20 -4.01 -8.00 -16.02
CA ILE A 20 -5.12 -8.93 -16.22
C ILE A 20 -5.68 -9.41 -14.88
N ASP A 21 -6.87 -10.00 -14.95
CA ASP A 21 -7.55 -10.55 -13.78
C ASP A 21 -6.84 -11.81 -13.26
N GLU A 22 -6.93 -12.10 -11.95
CA GLU A 22 -6.30 -13.30 -11.38
C GLU A 22 -6.91 -14.61 -11.88
N THR A 23 -8.09 -14.54 -12.51
CA THR A 23 -8.78 -15.69 -13.09
C THR A 23 -8.11 -16.18 -14.37
N GLU A 24 -7.18 -15.40 -14.93
CA GLU A 24 -6.45 -15.71 -16.14
C GLU A 24 -4.96 -15.95 -15.83
N LEU A 25 -4.37 -16.92 -16.52
CA LEU A 25 -2.93 -17.20 -16.43
C LEU A 25 -2.19 -16.53 -17.59
N ILE A 26 -1.00 -15.99 -17.31
CA ILE A 26 -0.09 -15.48 -18.33
C ILE A 26 0.98 -16.54 -18.56
N GLU A 27 1.00 -17.13 -19.75
CA GLU A 27 1.97 -18.18 -20.10
C GLU A 27 1.99 -19.37 -19.10
N GLY A 28 0.84 -19.67 -18.50
CA GLY A 28 0.69 -20.74 -17.50
C GLY A 28 1.11 -20.37 -16.08
N LEU A 29 1.52 -19.12 -15.84
CA LEU A 29 1.85 -18.59 -14.51
C LEU A 29 0.75 -17.67 -14.00
N ALA A 30 0.64 -17.57 -12.67
CA ALA A 30 -0.23 -16.56 -12.06
C ALA A 30 0.27 -15.15 -12.42
N PRO A 31 -0.61 -14.16 -12.60
CA PRO A 31 -0.19 -12.80 -12.96
C PRO A 31 0.84 -12.19 -11.98
N GLU A 32 0.71 -12.42 -10.66
CA GLU A 32 1.69 -11.97 -9.66
C GLU A 32 3.09 -12.54 -9.96
N GLU A 33 3.18 -13.84 -10.25
CA GLU A 33 4.45 -14.49 -10.60
C GLU A 33 5.00 -14.02 -11.95
N TRP A 34 4.14 -13.90 -12.96
CA TRP A 34 4.56 -13.49 -14.30
C TRP A 34 5.12 -12.06 -14.28
N TYR A 35 4.38 -11.11 -13.69
CA TYR A 35 4.83 -9.72 -13.58
C TYR A 35 6.09 -9.62 -12.72
N GLY A 36 6.16 -10.39 -11.63
CA GLY A 36 7.33 -10.41 -10.77
C GLY A 36 8.58 -10.92 -11.50
N ASN A 37 8.45 -12.00 -12.26
CA ASN A 37 9.52 -12.55 -13.09
C ASN A 37 9.92 -11.59 -14.23
N PHE A 38 8.94 -10.96 -14.87
CA PHE A 38 9.17 -10.02 -15.96
C PHE A 38 9.97 -8.78 -15.53
N ARG A 39 9.69 -8.27 -14.32
CA ARG A 39 10.42 -7.13 -13.73
C ARG A 39 11.61 -7.54 -12.87
N ASN A 40 11.78 -8.83 -12.62
CA ASN A 40 12.72 -9.38 -11.64
C ASN A 40 12.59 -8.69 -10.26
N GLN A 41 11.34 -8.50 -9.83
CA GLN A 41 10.96 -7.72 -8.65
C GLN A 41 9.76 -8.38 -7.96
N THR A 42 9.62 -8.25 -6.65
CA THR A 42 8.44 -8.79 -5.95
C THR A 42 7.19 -8.06 -6.42
N CYS A 43 6.19 -8.81 -6.86
CA CYS A 43 4.92 -8.28 -7.34
C CYS A 43 3.79 -8.81 -6.44
N VAL A 44 2.98 -7.89 -5.90
CA VAL A 44 1.87 -8.22 -5.02
C VAL A 44 0.61 -7.52 -5.52
N ARG A 45 -0.46 -8.27 -5.71
CA ARG A 45 -1.76 -7.74 -6.13
C ARG A 45 -2.34 -6.80 -5.07
N THR A 46 -2.95 -5.73 -5.51
CA THR A 46 -3.66 -4.75 -4.69
C THR A 46 -5.07 -4.55 -5.26
N SER A 47 -6.03 -4.17 -4.41
CA SER A 47 -7.38 -3.84 -4.86
C SER A 47 -7.69 -2.39 -4.61
N TYR A 48 -8.07 -1.71 -5.68
CA TYR A 48 -8.55 -0.34 -5.62
C TYR A 48 -9.76 -0.17 -4.68
N ASN A 49 -10.58 -1.23 -4.54
CA ASN A 49 -11.77 -1.21 -3.69
C ASN A 49 -11.50 -1.70 -2.25
N HIS A 50 -10.24 -1.76 -1.82
CA HIS A 50 -9.87 -2.18 -0.46
C HIS A 50 -10.35 -3.60 -0.07
N ARG A 51 -10.67 -4.45 -1.06
CA ARG A 51 -11.24 -5.80 -0.81
C ARG A 51 -10.21 -6.81 -0.34
N ILE A 52 -8.94 -6.57 -0.61
CA ILE A 52 -7.82 -7.43 -0.24
C ILE A 52 -6.73 -6.56 0.35
N ARG A 53 -5.95 -7.13 1.27
CA ARG A 53 -4.74 -6.52 1.84
C ARG A 53 -4.96 -5.15 2.47
N LYS A 54 -6.18 -4.98 3.02
CA LYS A 54 -6.74 -3.80 3.72
C LYS A 54 -6.83 -2.53 2.89
N GLN A 55 -5.74 -2.11 2.25
CA GLN A 55 -5.68 -0.86 1.52
C GLN A 55 -5.01 -0.98 0.17
N TYR A 56 -5.40 -0.07 -0.73
CA TYR A 56 -4.78 0.05 -2.03
C TYR A 56 -3.32 0.49 -1.88
N ALA A 57 -2.39 -0.34 -2.32
CA ALA A 57 -0.98 0.00 -2.41
C ALA A 57 -0.78 1.27 -3.26
N GLY A 58 -0.18 2.29 -2.66
CA GLY A 58 0.34 3.47 -3.35
C GLY A 58 1.86 3.45 -3.40
N ILE A 59 2.46 4.25 -4.29
CA ILE A 59 3.91 4.44 -4.32
C ILE A 59 4.38 4.96 -2.95
N GLY A 60 5.41 4.34 -2.39
CA GLY A 60 5.95 4.61 -1.05
C GLY A 60 5.29 3.83 0.09
N TYR A 61 4.27 3.00 -0.18
CA TYR A 61 3.67 2.15 0.86
C TYR A 61 4.61 1.00 1.18
N THR A 62 4.62 0.54 2.42
CA THR A 62 5.36 -0.66 2.83
C THR A 62 4.40 -1.85 2.85
N TYR A 63 4.78 -2.96 2.23
CA TYR A 63 4.03 -4.21 2.31
C TYR A 63 4.53 -5.04 3.50
N ASP A 64 3.62 -5.36 4.42
CA ASP A 64 3.86 -6.28 5.52
C ASP A 64 3.36 -7.67 5.12
N ALA A 65 4.30 -8.56 4.79
CA ALA A 65 4.03 -9.93 4.41
C ALA A 65 3.54 -10.81 5.58
N VAL A 66 3.77 -10.40 6.83
CA VAL A 66 3.33 -11.15 8.02
C VAL A 66 1.82 -10.98 8.22
N ASN A 67 1.35 -9.74 8.08
CA ASN A 67 -0.05 -9.39 8.27
C ASN A 67 -0.85 -9.34 6.96
N ASP A 68 -0.18 -9.54 5.81
CA ASP A 68 -0.72 -9.42 4.44
C ASP A 68 -1.45 -8.08 4.22
N VAL A 69 -0.80 -6.98 4.60
CA VAL A 69 -1.36 -5.63 4.48
C VAL A 69 -0.36 -4.67 3.85
N PHE A 70 -0.87 -3.72 3.08
CA PHE A 70 -0.10 -2.52 2.73
C PHE A 70 -0.22 -1.51 3.86
N ILE A 71 0.84 -0.77 4.15
CA ILE A 71 0.95 0.27 5.16
C ILE A 71 1.39 1.54 4.43
N CYS A 72 0.60 2.61 4.53
CA CYS A 72 1.00 3.88 3.94
C CYS A 72 2.25 4.44 4.63
N PRO A 73 3.08 5.25 3.94
CA PRO A 73 4.23 5.88 4.59
C PRO A 73 3.74 6.80 5.71
N GLN A 74 4.55 6.92 6.76
CA GLN A 74 4.23 7.75 7.92
C GLN A 74 3.97 9.20 7.47
N PRO A 75 2.77 9.77 7.66
CA PRO A 75 2.45 11.11 7.19
C PRO A 75 3.28 12.19 7.90
N TYR A 76 3.50 12.01 9.21
CA TYR A 76 4.32 12.86 10.05
C TYR A 76 4.99 12.03 11.14
N GLY A 77 6.22 12.39 11.53
CA GLY A 77 7.01 11.63 12.50
C GLY A 77 6.36 11.43 13.88
N SER A 78 5.35 12.23 14.23
CA SER A 78 4.62 12.13 15.49
C SER A 78 3.45 11.13 15.46
N TRP A 79 3.05 10.66 14.28
CA TRP A 79 1.94 9.73 14.13
C TRP A 79 2.41 8.31 14.45
N THR A 80 1.59 7.57 15.18
CA THR A 80 1.89 6.19 15.58
C THR A 80 0.98 5.23 14.84
N LEU A 81 1.54 4.12 14.35
CA LEU A 81 0.75 3.08 13.69
C LEU A 81 -0.02 2.29 14.76
N ASP A 82 -1.33 2.13 14.57
CA ASP A 82 -2.16 1.31 15.45
C ASP A 82 -2.15 -0.19 15.07
N GLU A 83 -2.85 -1.01 15.85
CA GLU A 83 -3.01 -2.45 15.60
C GLU A 83 -3.78 -2.76 14.31
N ASN A 84 -4.54 -1.79 13.79
CA ASN A 84 -5.23 -1.94 12.52
C ASN A 84 -4.34 -1.59 11.33
N PHE A 85 -3.11 -1.09 11.51
CA PHE A 85 -2.24 -0.53 10.46
C PHE A 85 -2.74 0.81 9.90
N ASP A 86 -3.42 1.61 10.72
CA ASP A 86 -3.74 3.01 10.43
C ASP A 86 -2.86 3.95 11.26
N TRP A 87 -2.39 5.02 10.64
CA TRP A 87 -1.63 6.04 11.36
C TRP A 87 -2.56 6.90 12.19
N GLN A 88 -2.29 6.96 13.49
CA GLN A 88 -3.02 7.78 14.44
C GLN A 88 -2.22 9.04 14.76
N PRO A 89 -2.82 10.24 14.65
CA PRO A 89 -2.19 11.47 15.09
C PRO A 89 -2.05 11.48 16.62
N PRO A 90 -0.99 12.11 17.17
CA PRO A 90 -0.78 12.20 18.61
C PRO A 90 -1.81 13.10 19.31
N THR A 91 -2.47 13.99 18.56
CA THR A 91 -3.52 14.86 19.06
C THR A 91 -4.76 14.67 18.18
N PRO A 92 -5.94 14.41 18.76
CA PRO A 92 -7.14 14.10 17.99
C PRO A 92 -7.60 15.33 17.20
N MET A 93 -8.10 15.10 15.99
CA MET A 93 -8.70 16.14 15.17
C MET A 93 -9.94 16.72 15.88
N PRO A 94 -10.09 18.06 15.98
CA PRO A 94 -11.28 18.65 16.58
C PRO A 94 -12.56 18.26 15.81
N THR A 95 -13.61 17.85 16.53
CA THR A 95 -14.89 17.39 15.94
C THR A 95 -15.85 18.52 15.56
N ASP A 96 -15.39 19.76 15.51
CA ASP A 96 -16.19 20.98 15.27
C ASP A 96 -16.70 21.13 13.81
N GLY A 97 -16.66 20.05 13.01
CA GLY A 97 -17.12 20.04 11.60
C GLY A 97 -16.27 20.87 10.63
N LYS A 98 -15.16 21.45 11.10
CA LYS A 98 -14.22 22.22 10.27
C LYS A 98 -13.13 21.32 9.70
N ARG A 99 -12.62 21.69 8.51
CA ARG A 99 -11.46 21.03 7.90
C ARG A 99 -10.19 21.54 8.57
N TYR A 100 -9.53 20.68 9.32
CA TYR A 100 -8.20 20.94 9.86
C TYR A 100 -7.16 20.17 9.05
N VAL A 101 -6.02 20.79 8.78
CA VAL A 101 -4.84 20.14 8.22
C VAL A 101 -3.82 20.04 9.34
N TRP A 102 -3.24 18.86 9.55
CA TRP A 102 -2.15 18.69 10.50
C TRP A 102 -0.95 19.51 10.02
N PHE A 103 -0.48 20.45 10.83
CA PHE A 103 0.71 21.24 10.52
C PHE A 103 1.81 20.86 11.49
N GLU A 104 2.80 20.13 11.00
CA GLU A 104 4.07 19.92 11.70
C GLU A 104 5.21 20.41 10.81
N PRO A 105 6.18 21.15 11.37
CA PRO A 105 7.28 21.74 10.59
C PRO A 105 8.16 20.69 9.90
N ASN A 106 8.08 19.43 10.31
CA ASN A 106 8.78 18.30 9.72
C ASN A 106 7.84 17.50 8.80
N ARG A 107 7.51 18.05 7.62
CA ARG A 107 7.14 17.20 6.48
C ARG A 107 8.43 16.58 5.96
N GLN A 108 8.57 15.26 6.06
CA GLN A 108 9.65 14.53 5.38
C GLN A 108 9.35 14.40 3.89
#